data_AF-A0A059E7R4-F1
#
_entry.id   AF-A0A059E7R4-F1
#
_cell.length_a   1.000
_cell.length_b   1.000
_cell.length_c   1.000
_cell.angle_alpha   90.00
_cell.angle_beta   90.00
_cell.angle_gamma   90.00
#
_symmetry.space_group_name_H-M   'P 1'
#
loop_
_entity.id
_entity.type
_entity.pdbx_description
1 polymer ?
#
loop_
_entity_poly.entity_id
_entity_poly.type
_entity_poly.pdbx_seq_one_letter_code
_entity_poly.pdbx_strand_id
1 'polypeptide(L)'
;MHEQLTEAGVEIIALAGFMRVLTPWFVNTWEGRMVNIHPSLLPNYKGLDTHQRALDAGDTEAGCTVHWVSPGVDDGEIIQQGSLPILPGDTADSLAARLLPVEHQLYPEALAKACAEIQARD
;
A
#
# COMPACT_ATOMS: atom_id res chain seq x y z
N MET A 1 -11.50 12.13 13.62
CA MET A 1 -10.43 11.13 13.38
C MET A 1 -9.10 11.66 13.86
N HIS A 2 -8.61 12.81 13.36
CA HIS A 2 -7.36 13.39 13.82
C HIS A 2 -7.29 13.56 15.35
N GLU A 3 -8.26 14.24 15.96
CA GLU A 3 -8.31 14.45 17.42
C GLU A 3 -8.17 13.14 18.20
N GLN A 4 -8.94 12.12 17.83
CA GLN A 4 -8.96 10.81 18.52
C GLN A 4 -7.63 10.07 18.38
N LEU A 5 -6.97 10.17 17.23
CA LEU A 5 -5.65 9.57 17.00
C LEU A 5 -4.58 10.29 17.84
N THR A 6 -4.64 11.62 17.90
CA THR A 6 -3.72 12.43 18.71
C THR A 6 -3.92 12.19 20.21
N GLU A 7 -5.17 12.16 20.69
CA GLU A 7 -5.51 11.83 22.08
C GLU A 7 -5.04 10.43 22.50
N ALA A 8 -5.06 9.48 21.56
CA ALA A 8 -4.56 8.13 21.77
C ALA A 8 -3.02 8.02 21.70
N GLY A 9 -2.31 9.10 21.42
CA GLY A 9 -0.85 9.09 21.29
C GLY A 9 -0.35 8.32 20.08
N VAL A 10 -1.12 8.28 18.98
CA VAL A 10 -0.74 7.57 17.77
C VAL A 10 0.46 8.24 17.10
N GLU A 11 1.50 7.46 16.81
CA GLU A 11 2.71 7.92 16.13
C GLU A 11 2.75 7.53 14.65
N ILE A 12 1.99 6.49 14.26
CA ILE A 12 1.90 6.01 12.88
C ILE A 12 0.50 5.47 12.56
N ILE A 13 0.03 5.69 11.34
CA ILE A 13 -1.24 5.18 10.79
C ILE A 13 -0.94 4.13 9.73
N ALA A 14 -1.49 2.92 9.91
CA ALA A 14 -1.42 1.83 8.95
C ALA A 14 -2.76 1.66 8.21
N LEU A 15 -2.78 1.99 6.92
CA LEU A 15 -3.92 1.78 6.01
C LEU A 15 -3.84 0.38 5.36
N ALA A 16 -4.40 -0.63 6.03
CA ALA A 16 -4.49 -2.00 5.54
C ALA A 16 -5.83 -2.27 4.84
N GLY A 17 -5.91 -2.02 3.52
CA GLY A 17 -7.17 -2.18 2.76
C GLY A 17 -8.20 -1.09 3.06
N PHE A 18 -7.74 0.14 3.33
CA PHE A 18 -8.61 1.26 3.65
C PHE A 18 -9.23 1.88 2.37
N MET A 19 -10.49 1.55 2.10
CA MET A 19 -11.17 1.89 0.84
C MET A 19 -11.79 3.30 0.81
N ARG A 20 -11.25 4.28 1.56
CA ARG A 20 -11.77 5.66 1.56
C ARG A 20 -10.68 6.67 1.25
N VAL A 21 -11.02 7.66 0.45
CA VAL A 21 -10.16 8.82 0.17
C VAL A 21 -10.04 9.66 1.43
N LEU A 22 -8.80 9.89 1.88
CA LEU A 22 -8.49 10.82 2.95
C LEU A 22 -8.36 12.23 2.38
N THR A 23 -8.80 13.23 3.15
CA THR A 23 -8.72 14.62 2.70
C THR A 23 -7.25 15.06 2.63
N PRO A 24 -6.88 15.97 1.70
CA PRO A 24 -5.51 16.50 1.65
C PRO A 24 -5.04 17.09 2.98
N TRP A 25 -5.94 17.76 3.71
CA TRP A 25 -5.63 18.26 5.06
C TRP A 25 -5.19 17.13 5.99
N PHE A 26 -5.91 16.01 6.01
CA PHE A 26 -5.58 14.89 6.89
C PHE A 26 -4.24 14.25 6.49
N VAL A 27 -4.03 14.01 5.20
CA VAL A 27 -2.79 13.44 4.67
C VAL A 27 -1.59 14.33 4.99
N ASN A 28 -1.69 15.64 4.75
CA ASN A 28 -0.64 16.59 5.09
C ASN A 28 -0.37 16.67 6.59
N THR A 29 -1.40 16.52 7.44
CA THR A 29 -1.24 16.56 8.90
C THR A 29 -0.45 15.35 9.43
N TRP A 30 -0.50 14.22 8.72
CA TRP A 30 0.15 12.97 9.10
C TRP A 30 1.25 12.55 8.11
N GLU A 31 1.79 13.52 7.36
CA GLU A 31 2.86 13.28 6.39
C GLU A 31 4.07 12.60 7.06
N GLY A 32 4.63 11.57 6.41
CA GLY A 32 5.71 10.77 6.96
C GLY A 32 5.32 9.87 8.15
N ARG A 33 4.02 9.76 8.47
CA ARG A 33 3.48 8.92 9.56
C ARG A 33 2.32 8.04 9.10
N MET A 34 2.19 7.84 7.79
CA MET A 34 1.12 7.06 7.19
C MET A 34 1.69 6.07 6.18
N VAL A 35 1.32 4.79 6.30
CA VAL A 35 1.72 3.75 5.35
C VAL A 35 0.49 3.08 4.75
N ASN A 36 0.53 2.83 3.44
CA ASN A 36 -0.54 2.16 2.69
C ASN A 36 0.01 0.97 1.92
N ILE A 37 -0.83 -0.04 1.73
CA ILE A 37 -0.57 -1.14 0.80
C ILE A 37 -1.46 -0.98 -0.44
N HIS A 38 -0.86 -1.14 -1.60
CA HIS A 38 -1.52 -1.04 -2.89
C HIS A 38 -1.28 -2.31 -3.72
N PRO A 39 -2.31 -2.95 -4.29
CA PRO A 39 -2.20 -4.24 -4.99
C PRO A 39 -1.65 -4.09 -6.42
N SER A 40 -0.56 -3.36 -6.60
CA SER A 40 0.23 -3.35 -7.84
C SER A 40 1.72 -3.12 -7.56
N LEU A 41 2.57 -3.44 -8.54
CA LEU A 41 3.95 -3.01 -8.56
C LEU A 41 4.03 -1.54 -9.01
N LEU A 42 3.80 -0.61 -8.09
CA LEU A 42 3.94 0.83 -8.36
C LEU A 42 5.30 1.14 -9.04
N PRO A 43 5.32 2.03 -10.05
CA PRO A 43 4.25 2.98 -10.42
C PRO A 43 3.13 2.41 -11.33
N ASN A 44 3.15 1.11 -11.65
CA ASN A 44 2.13 0.51 -12.52
C ASN A 44 0.77 0.49 -11.83
N TYR A 45 -0.30 0.71 -12.59
CA TYR A 45 -1.69 0.52 -12.15
C TYR A 45 -2.07 1.20 -10.82
N LYS A 46 -1.87 2.52 -10.72
CA LYS A 46 -2.45 3.33 -9.62
C LYS A 46 -3.98 3.28 -9.65
N GLY A 47 -4.62 3.36 -8.49
CA GLY A 47 -6.08 3.31 -8.36
C GLY A 47 -6.68 1.89 -8.47
N LEU A 48 -7.89 1.78 -8.99
CA LEU A 48 -8.66 0.54 -8.91
C LEU A 48 -8.32 -0.48 -10.01
N ASP A 49 -8.84 -1.69 -9.83
CA ASP A 49 -8.85 -2.81 -10.80
C ASP A 49 -7.46 -3.23 -11.29
N THR A 50 -6.48 -3.16 -10.40
CA THR A 50 -5.06 -3.38 -10.72
C THR A 50 -4.78 -4.76 -11.31
N HIS A 51 -5.41 -5.81 -10.77
CA HIS A 51 -5.26 -7.18 -11.27
C HIS A 51 -5.79 -7.35 -12.69
N GLN A 52 -6.99 -6.82 -12.97
CA GLN A 52 -7.56 -6.89 -14.31
C GLN A 52 -6.71 -6.12 -15.31
N ARG A 53 -6.21 -4.94 -14.91
CA ARG A 53 -5.34 -4.12 -15.77
C ARG A 53 -4.01 -4.79 -16.08
N ALA A 54 -3.40 -5.50 -15.12
CA ALA A 54 -2.20 -6.29 -15.36
C ALA A 54 -2.45 -7.44 -16.35
N LEU A 55 -3.59 -8.13 -16.21
CA LEU A 55 -4.00 -9.19 -17.13
C LEU A 55 -4.27 -8.66 -18.56
N ASP A 56 -5.00 -7.55 -18.67
CA ASP A 56 -5.32 -6.90 -19.95
C ASP A 56 -4.06 -6.40 -20.68
N ALA A 57 -3.05 -5.97 -19.93
CA ALA A 57 -1.75 -5.56 -20.46
C ALA A 57 -0.88 -6.74 -20.91
N GLY A 58 -1.23 -7.98 -20.54
CA GLY A 58 -0.43 -9.16 -20.82
C GLY A 58 0.82 -9.27 -19.96
N ASP A 59 0.80 -8.70 -18.74
CA ASP A 59 1.91 -8.79 -17.82
C ASP A 59 2.19 -10.25 -17.42
N THR A 60 3.45 -10.53 -17.10
CA THR A 60 3.90 -11.85 -16.62
C THR A 60 4.07 -11.90 -15.11
N GLU A 61 4.01 -10.75 -14.44
CA GLU A 61 4.19 -10.58 -13.01
C GLU A 61 3.16 -9.60 -12.47
N ALA A 62 2.60 -9.92 -11.32
CA ALA A 62 1.80 -9.00 -10.51
C ALA A 62 2.48 -8.82 -9.16
N GLY A 63 2.05 -7.82 -8.40
CA GLY A 63 2.62 -7.59 -7.09
C GLY A 63 1.87 -6.55 -6.29
N CYS A 64 2.39 -6.24 -5.12
CA CYS A 64 1.89 -5.23 -4.22
C CYS A 64 3.04 -4.34 -3.72
N THR A 65 2.70 -3.10 -3.39
CA THR A 65 3.62 -2.10 -2.88
C THR A 65 3.15 -1.59 -1.54
N VAL A 66 4.05 -1.53 -0.57
CA VAL A 66 3.88 -0.71 0.63
C VAL A 66 4.63 0.59 0.45
N HIS A 67 3.95 1.71 0.65
CA HIS A 67 4.52 3.05 0.44
C HIS A 67 4.04 4.03 1.51
N TRP A 68 4.79 5.11 1.67
CA TRP A 68 4.36 6.28 2.42
C TRP A 68 3.16 6.93 1.74
N VAL A 69 2.17 7.37 2.51
CA VAL A 69 1.03 8.10 1.95
C VAL A 69 1.42 9.55 1.69
N SER A 70 1.08 10.01 0.50
CA SER A 70 1.22 11.38 0.01
C SER A 70 -0.14 11.89 -0.48
N PRO A 71 -0.27 13.21 -0.75
CA PRO A 71 -1.55 13.78 -1.20
C PRO A 71 -1.99 13.29 -2.59
N GLY A 72 -1.07 12.80 -3.41
CA GLY A 72 -1.40 12.14 -4.66
C GLY A 72 -1.85 10.70 -4.45
N VAL A 73 -2.43 10.12 -5.50
CA VAL A 73 -2.91 8.74 -5.47
C VAL A 73 -1.74 7.81 -5.75
N ASP A 74 -1.42 6.94 -4.78
CA ASP A 74 -0.39 5.88 -4.87
C ASP A 74 0.94 6.39 -5.45
N ASP A 75 1.41 7.57 -5.01
CA ASP A 75 2.59 8.25 -5.54
C ASP A 75 3.70 8.49 -4.52
N GLY A 76 3.51 8.07 -3.28
CA GLY A 76 4.50 8.25 -2.23
C GLY A 76 5.67 7.29 -2.34
N GLU A 77 6.70 7.57 -1.55
CA GLU A 77 7.94 6.79 -1.57
C GLU A 77 7.70 5.33 -1.15
N ILE A 78 8.27 4.43 -1.95
CA ILE A 78 8.13 2.98 -1.78
C ILE A 78 8.99 2.52 -0.61
N ILE A 79 8.36 1.80 0.33
CA ILE A 79 9.05 1.15 1.46
C ILE A 79 9.47 -0.27 1.07
N GLN A 80 8.55 -1.04 0.47
CA GLN A 80 8.80 -2.42 0.06
C GLN A 80 7.83 -2.86 -1.03
N GLN A 81 8.25 -3.81 -1.86
CA GLN A 81 7.39 -4.48 -2.85
C GLN A 81 7.50 -5.99 -2.71
N GLY A 82 6.43 -6.68 -3.07
CA GLY A 82 6.38 -8.12 -3.23
C GLY A 82 5.73 -8.46 -4.56
N SER A 83 6.16 -9.55 -5.20
CA SER A 83 5.66 -9.96 -6.50
C SER A 83 5.39 -11.46 -6.58
N LEU A 84 4.60 -11.85 -7.57
CA LEU A 84 4.35 -13.23 -7.95
C LEU A 84 4.10 -13.34 -9.46
N PRO A 85 4.40 -14.50 -10.07
CA PRO A 85 4.13 -14.70 -11.50
C PRO A 85 2.62 -14.79 -11.77
N ILE A 86 2.17 -14.13 -12.84
CA ILE A 86 0.85 -14.36 -13.43
C ILE A 86 0.90 -15.69 -14.17
N LEU A 87 -0.01 -16.60 -13.84
CA LEU A 87 -0.07 -17.94 -14.41
C LEU A 87 -1.07 -17.99 -15.58
N PRO A 88 -0.85 -18.87 -16.56
CA PRO A 88 -1.84 -19.12 -17.60
C PRO A 88 -3.20 -19.47 -17.01
N GLY A 89 -4.23 -18.72 -17.41
CA GLY A 89 -5.60 -18.92 -16.94
C GLY A 89 -5.96 -18.18 -15.65
N ASP A 90 -5.08 -17.35 -15.09
CA ASP A 90 -5.46 -16.45 -14.01
C ASP A 90 -6.61 -15.52 -14.45
N THR A 91 -7.57 -15.34 -13.53
CA THR A 91 -8.56 -14.27 -13.56
C THR A 91 -8.14 -13.19 -12.56
N ALA A 92 -8.78 -12.01 -12.61
CA ALA A 92 -8.52 -10.97 -11.61
C ALA A 92 -8.73 -11.48 -10.18
N ASP A 93 -9.77 -12.29 -9.95
CA ASP A 93 -10.07 -12.88 -8.65
C ASP A 93 -9.03 -13.92 -8.21
N SER A 94 -8.58 -14.81 -9.11
CA SER A 94 -7.56 -15.82 -8.76
C SER A 94 -6.21 -15.18 -8.50
N LEU A 95 -5.87 -14.14 -9.26
CA LEU A 95 -4.65 -13.36 -9.09
C LEU A 95 -4.67 -12.60 -7.75
N ALA A 96 -5.78 -11.94 -7.43
CA ALA A 96 -6.00 -11.26 -6.14
C ALA A 96 -5.85 -12.24 -4.97
N ALA A 97 -6.51 -13.40 -5.04
CA ALA A 97 -6.46 -14.41 -3.99
C ALA A 97 -5.04 -14.96 -3.76
N ARG A 98 -4.23 -15.07 -4.82
CA ARG A 98 -2.83 -15.50 -4.73
C ARG A 98 -1.91 -14.39 -4.23
N LEU A 99 -2.22 -13.13 -4.51
CA LEU A 99 -1.44 -11.99 -4.05
C LEU A 99 -1.69 -11.66 -2.58
N LEU A 100 -2.91 -11.85 -2.07
CA LEU A 100 -3.27 -11.50 -0.70
C LEU A 100 -2.33 -12.09 0.38
N PRO A 101 -1.87 -13.37 0.31
CA PRO A 101 -0.85 -13.88 1.22
C PRO A 101 0.49 -13.14 1.14
N VAL A 102 0.89 -12.66 -0.03
CA VAL A 102 2.09 -11.84 -0.23
C VAL A 102 1.90 -10.49 0.46
N GLU A 103 0.73 -9.86 0.30
CA GLU A 103 0.38 -8.62 1.01
C GLU A 103 0.44 -8.78 2.53
N HIS A 104 -0.12 -9.86 3.06
CA HIS A 104 -0.11 -10.16 4.50
C HIS A 104 1.30 -10.36 5.08
N GLN A 105 2.25 -10.86 4.28
CA GLN A 105 3.65 -11.00 4.68
C GLN A 105 4.38 -9.66 4.56
N LEU A 106 4.20 -8.98 3.42
CA LEU A 106 4.88 -7.74 3.08
C LEU A 106 4.52 -6.59 4.03
N TYR A 107 3.24 -6.47 4.38
CA TYR A 107 2.74 -5.28 5.08
C TYR A 107 3.32 -5.12 6.50
N PRO A 108 3.33 -6.15 7.37
CA PRO A 108 3.95 -6.04 8.69
C PRO A 108 5.46 -5.79 8.63
N GLU A 109 6.18 -6.38 7.66
CA GLU A 109 7.62 -6.16 7.48
C GLU A 109 7.93 -4.71 7.11
N ALA A 110 7.18 -4.16 6.15
CA ALA A 110 7.30 -2.78 5.73
C ALA A 110 6.89 -1.80 6.85
N LEU A 111 5.84 -2.12 7.62
CA LEU A 111 5.42 -1.34 8.78
C LEU A 111 6.54 -1.30 9.85
N ALA A 112 7.21 -2.42 10.12
CA ALA A 112 8.32 -2.45 11.06
C ALA A 112 9.48 -1.55 10.61
N LYS A 113 9.80 -1.52 9.30
CA LYS A 113 10.79 -0.60 8.72
C LYS A 113 10.39 0.86 8.88
N ALA A 114 9.11 1.17 8.59
CA ALA A 114 8.56 2.51 8.75
C ALA A 114 8.65 3.01 10.20
N CYS A 115 8.30 2.16 11.17
CA CYS A 115 8.44 2.48 12.59
C CYS A 115 9.90 2.75 12.98
N ALA A 116 10.84 1.91 12.54
CA ALA A 116 12.27 2.11 12.82
C ALA A 116 12.79 3.42 12.22
N GLU A 117 12.31 3.80 11.04
CA GLU A 117 12.66 5.06 10.38
C GLU A 117 12.12 6.27 11.15
N ILE A 118 10.87 6.23 11.63
CA ILE A 118 10.30 7.30 12.47
C ILE A 118 11.13 7.46 13.76
N GLN A 119 11.43 6.36 14.44
CA GLN A 119 12.22 6.39 15.68
C GLN A 119 13.65 6.91 15.49
N ALA A 120 14.22 6.80 14.29
CA ALA A 120 15.55 7.31 13.99
C ALA A 120 15.58 8.82 13.67
N ARG A 121 14.41 9.42 13.41
CA ARG A 121 14.27 10.86 13.12
C ARG A 121 14.06 11.71 14.38
N ASP A 122 13.61 11.09 15.46
CA ASP A 122 13.39 11.69 16.78
C ASP A 122 14.63 11.60 17.68
#